data_AF-A0A3N5G8S5-F1
#
_entry.id   AF-A0A3N5G8S5-F1
#
_cell.length_a   1.000
_cell.length_b   1.000
_cell.length_c   1.000
_cell.angle_alpha   90.00
_cell.angle_beta   90.00
_cell.angle_gamma   90.00
#
_symmetry.space_group_name_H-M   'P 1'
#
loop_
_entity.id
_entity.type
_entity.pdbx_description
1 polymer ?
#
loop_
_entity_poly.entity_id
_entity_poly.type
_entity_poly.pdbx_seq_one_letter_code
_entity_poly.pdbx_strand_id
1 'polypeptide(L)' 'MMVSTDEHILRTAKEIVVKFIETGRVSPTGFNETFKSIYKAVEEAVKNSDSAVDEKEKK' A
#
# COMPACT_ATOMS: atom_id res chain seq x y z
N MET A 1 1.21 14.78 16.02
CA MET A 1 1.48 13.32 16.06
C MET A 1 2.13 12.94 14.74
N MET A 2 3.26 12.22 14.77
CA MET A 2 3.82 11.62 13.56
C MET A 2 3.02 10.36 13.25
N VAL A 3 2.41 10.31 12.06
CA VAL A 3 1.72 9.14 11.51
C VAL A 3 2.81 8.12 11.13
N SER A 4 2.69 6.87 11.59
CA SER A 4 3.70 5.85 11.30
C SER A 4 3.69 5.49 9.81
N THR A 5 4.80 4.92 9.31
CA THR A 5 4.86 4.40 7.94
C THR A 5 3.78 3.35 7.70
N ASP A 6 3.53 2.47 8.67
CA ASP A 6 2.46 1.46 8.59
C ASP A 6 1.07 2.11 8.49
N GLU A 7 0.83 3.19 9.23
CA GLU A 7 -0.43 3.93 9.14
C GLU A 7 -0.60 4.62 7.78
N HIS A 8 0.48 5.13 7.17
CA HIS A 8 0.44 5.66 5.80
C HIS A 8 0.11 4.55 4.80
N ILE A 9 0.78 3.40 4.87
CA ILE A 9 0.50 2.24 3.99
C ILE A 9 -0.98 1.85 4.10
N LEU A 10 -1.50 1.74 5.33
CA LEU A 10 -2.89 1.38 5.57
C LEU A 10 -3.88 2.39 4.98
N ARG A 11 -3.64 3.69 5.19
CA ARG A 11 -4.49 4.77 4.66
C ARG A 11 -4.48 4.79 3.14
N THR A 12 -3.31 4.71 2.52
CA THR A 12 -3.16 4.68 1.05
C THR A 12 -3.87 3.48 0.44
N ALA A 13 -3.66 2.28 0.99
CA ALA A 13 -4.33 1.07 0.50
C ALA A 13 -5.86 1.18 0.60
N LYS A 14 -6.37 1.75 1.70
CA LYS A 14 -7.80 2.00 1.91
C LYS A 14 -8.36 2.97 0.88
N GLU A 15 -7.65 4.07 0.59
CA GLU A 15 -8.11 5.06 -0.39
C GLU A 15 -8.17 4.50 -1.81
N ILE A 16 -7.19 3.71 -2.22
CA ILE A 16 -7.17 3.08 -3.55
C ILE A 16 -8.36 2.11 -3.70
N VAL A 17 -8.59 1.22 -2.74
CA VAL A 17 -9.70 0.24 -2.85
C VAL A 17 -11.07 0.92 -2.82
N VAL A 18 -11.25 1.96 -1.99
CA VAL A 18 -12.49 2.75 -1.98
C VAL A 18 -12.69 3.40 -3.34
N LYS A 19 -11.62 3.93 -3.97
CA LYS A 19 -11.73 4.54 -5.29
C LYS A 19 -12.10 3.53 -6.38
N PHE A 20 -11.60 2.31 -6.29
CA PHE A 20 -11.99 1.23 -7.21
C PHE A 20 -13.46 0.85 -7.05
N ILE A 21 -13.98 0.88 -5.83
CA ILE A 21 -15.40 0.64 -5.56
C ILE A 21 -16.27 1.80 -6.07
N GLU A 22 -15.89 3.05 -5.77
CA GLU A 22 -16.59 4.25 -6.26
C GLU A 22 -16.68 4.31 -7.79
N THR A 23 -15.64 3.85 -8.48
CA THR A 23 -15.56 3.84 -9.95
C THR A 23 -16.14 2.57 -10.58
N GLY A 24 -16.66 1.64 -9.78
CA GLY A 24 -17.26 0.39 -10.25
C GLY A 24 -16.25 -0.63 -10.82
N ARG A 25 -14.95 -0.47 -10.54
CA ARG A 25 -13.89 -1.41 -10.94
C ARG A 25 -13.84 -2.65 -10.04
N VAL A 26 -14.26 -2.51 -8.79
CA VAL A 26 -14.33 -3.57 -7.79
C VAL A 26 -15.67 -3.48 -7.07
N SER A 27 -16.33 -4.62 -6.81
CA SER A 27 -17.55 -4.63 -5.99
C SER A 27 -17.20 -4.54 -4.50
N PRO A 28 -18.13 -4.06 -3.64
CA PRO A 28 -17.92 -4.10 -2.19
C PRO A 28 -17.62 -5.51 -1.65
N THR A 29 -18.16 -6.56 -2.29
CA THR A 29 -17.89 -7.96 -1.93
C THR A 29 -16.44 -8.39 -2.22
N GLY A 30 -15.80 -7.80 -3.23
CA GLY A 30 -14.40 -8.03 -3.59
C GLY A 30 -13.40 -7.25 -2.74
N PHE A 31 -13.85 -6.46 -1.76
CA PHE A 31 -13.01 -5.59 -0.95
C PHE A 31 -11.84 -6.34 -0.27
N ASN A 32 -12.12 -7.47 0.40
CA ASN A 32 -11.13 -8.16 1.24
C ASN A 32 -9.90 -8.62 0.43
N GLU A 33 -10.14 -9.26 -0.72
CA GLU A 33 -9.07 -9.75 -1.59
C GLU A 33 -8.31 -8.57 -2.23
N THR A 34 -9.04 -7.61 -2.80
CA THR A 34 -8.44 -6.45 -3.48
C THR A 34 -7.60 -5.61 -2.52
N PHE A 35 -8.11 -5.35 -1.31
CA PHE A 35 -7.40 -4.57 -0.30
C PHE A 35 -6.08 -5.23 0.11
N LYS A 36 -6.06 -6.55 0.31
CA LYS A 36 -4.82 -7.28 0.65
C LYS A 36 -3.79 -7.19 -0.47
N SER A 37 -4.21 -7.32 -1.72
CA SER A 37 -3.33 -7.19 -2.88
C SER A 37 -2.74 -5.78 -2.98
N ILE A 38 -3.57 -4.74 -2.86
CA ILE A 38 -3.13 -3.34 -2.87
C ILE A 38 -2.21 -3.04 -1.69
N TYR A 39 -2.58 -3.45 -0.47
CA TYR A 39 -1.78 -3.23 0.73
C TYR A 39 -0.37 -3.79 0.56
N LYS A 40 -0.26 -5.04 0.07
CA LYS A 40 1.04 -5.66 -0.19
C LYS A 40 1.85 -4.89 -1.24
N ALA A 41 1.21 -4.44 -2.34
CA ALA A 41 1.90 -3.66 -3.36
C ALA A 41 2.42 -2.31 -2.83
N VAL A 42 1.64 -1.61 -2.01
CA VAL A 42 2.05 -0.35 -1.38
C VAL A 42 3.15 -0.59 -0.34
N GLU A 43 2.99 -1.62 0.50
CA GLU A 43 3.99 -2.02 1.50
C GLU A 43 5.34 -2.34 0.83
N GLU A 44 5.33 -3.14 -0.23
CA GLU A 44 6.52 -3.46 -1.02
C GLU A 44 7.14 -2.21 -1.62
N ALA A 45 6.36 -1.31 -2.21
CA ALA A 45 6.89 -0.08 -2.78
C ALA A 45 7.59 0.80 -1.74
N VAL A 46 7.06 0.87 -0.51
CA VAL A 46 7.64 1.67 0.58
C VAL A 46 8.86 0.97 1.19
N LYS A 47 8.74 -0.31 1.57
CA LYS A 47 9.81 -1.05 2.27
C LYS A 47 10.98 -1.45 1.36
N ASN A 48 10.73 -1.68 0.06
CA ASN A 48 11.83 -1.88 -0.91
C ASN A 48 12.54 -0.56 -1.23
N SER A 49 11.88 0.59 -1.08
CA SER A 49 12.54 1.90 -1.18
C SER A 49 13.52 2.13 -0.03
N ASP A 50 13.20 1.64 1.19
CA ASP A 50 14.13 1.69 2.33
C ASP A 50 15.31 0.72 2.17
N SER A 51 15.10 -0.45 1.55
CA SER A 51 16.16 -1.46 1.36
C SER A 51 17.15 -1.13 0.24
N ALA A 52 16.76 -0.29 -0.73
CA ALA A 52 17.64 0.16 -1.82
C ALA A 52 18.67 1.24 -1.38
N VAL A 53 18.56 1.74 -0.13
CA VAL A 53 19.53 2.68 0.45
C VAL A 53 20.70 1.94 1.11
N ASP A 54 20.53 0.69 1.55
CA ASP A 54 21.56 -0.07 2.27
C ASP A 54 22.59 -0.76 1.33
N GLU A 55 22.22 -1.12 0.10
CA GLU A 55 23.14 -1.78 -0.85
C GLU A 55 24.11 -0.84 -1.59
N LYS A 56 23.96 0.48 -1.47
CA LYS A 56 24.88 1.46 -2.10
C LYS A 56 26.04 1.92 -1.21
N GLU A 57 26.08 1.54 0.07
CA GLU A 57 27.17 1.93 0.98
C GLU A 57 28.26 0.86 1.13
N LYS A 58 28.16 -0.29 0.43
CA LYS A 58 29.14 -1.38 0.50
C LYS A 58 29.89 -1.66 -0.82
N LYS A 59 29.86 -0.76 -1.80
CA LYS A 59 30.64 -0.89 -3.05
C LYS A 59 31.64 0.24 -3.24
#